data_AF-A0A1G0M3X4-F1
#
_entry.id   AF-A0A1G0M3X4-F1
#
_cell.length_a   1.000
_cell.length_b   1.000
_cell.length_c   1.000
_cell.angle_alpha   90.00
_cell.angle_beta   90.00
_cell.angle_gamma   90.00
#
_symmetry.space_group_name_H-M   'P 1'
#
loop_
_entity.id
_entity.type
_entity.pdbx_description
1 polymer ?
#
loop_
_entity_poly.entity_id
_entity_poly.type
_entity_poly.pdbx_seq_one_letter_code
_entity_poly.pdbx_strand_id
1 'polypeptide(L)'
;MCLSFAVLAGISGVLLVSQERPAEAAGEMNCGCHPNKADKSFTHKPVKDGECSSCHKPSDQKHPKVKKGAFLLTDNGKAGLCNECHERKDIKKYVHGPVASGDCLDCHDVHQGDNKFQLKESGVALCYMCHDKTKLGRKFPHPPIAEGKCLDCHDPHQSDNKYILKADGSDLCIMCHDKSMFTGKSIHGPVATGECSACHVTHGTQYPHLLKHSFPEDFYTPFNKSQFELCFKCHSASIADDQRTGAATGFRNGMFNLHFLHVNKADKGRSCKVCHDPHASSQPKLISSKVSGFGRWRIPIRYTKNDVGGTCVVGCHKPKSYNRIDPVVNP
;
A
#
# COMPACT_ATOMS: atom_id res chain seq x y z
N MET A 1 28.19 12.36 -88.96
CA MET A 1 29.19 12.85 -87.99
C MET A 1 28.62 12.58 -86.61
N CYS A 2 29.08 11.67 -85.75
CA CYS A 2 30.32 10.88 -85.59
C CYS A 2 29.92 9.45 -85.17
N LEU A 3 30.37 8.40 -85.87
CA LEU A 3 31.42 7.43 -85.45
C LEU A 3 31.06 6.66 -84.16
N SER A 4 30.47 5.46 -84.23
CA SER A 4 31.11 4.13 -84.41
C SER A 4 31.84 3.62 -83.16
N PHE A 5 31.35 2.52 -82.56
CA PHE A 5 32.05 1.22 -82.47
C PHE A 5 31.09 0.12 -82.00
N ALA A 6 31.07 -0.99 -82.73
CA ALA A 6 30.35 -2.21 -82.45
C ALA A 6 31.25 -3.22 -81.72
N VAL A 7 30.70 -4.05 -80.83
CA VAL A 7 31.15 -5.43 -80.61
C VAL A 7 29.95 -6.33 -80.29
N LEU A 8 29.95 -7.50 -80.92
CA LEU A 8 28.93 -8.57 -80.97
C LEU A 8 28.93 -9.54 -79.77
N ALA A 9 27.90 -10.40 -79.77
CA ALA A 9 27.71 -11.69 -79.08
C ALA A 9 27.07 -11.59 -77.69
N GLY A 10 26.05 -12.38 -77.30
CA GLY A 10 25.38 -13.51 -77.91
C GLY A 10 24.69 -14.32 -76.80
N ILE A 11 23.44 -14.77 -77.08
CA ILE A 11 22.83 -16.04 -76.66
C ILE A 11 22.27 -16.20 -75.22
N SER A 12 21.05 -16.75 -75.25
CA SER A 12 20.32 -17.55 -74.25
C SER A 12 19.60 -16.85 -73.10
N GLY A 13 18.28 -16.70 -73.31
CA GLY A 13 17.32 -16.59 -72.23
C GLY A 13 17.34 -17.83 -71.33
N VAL A 14 17.36 -17.58 -70.02
CA VAL A 14 17.14 -18.58 -68.99
C VAL A 14 15.81 -18.24 -68.33
N LEU A 15 14.82 -19.10 -68.56
CA LEU A 15 13.62 -19.19 -67.73
C LEU A 15 14.07 -19.48 -66.29
N LEU A 16 13.86 -18.52 -65.38
CA LEU A 16 13.93 -18.77 -63.95
C LEU A 16 12.69 -19.55 -63.53
N VAL A 17 12.80 -20.88 -63.58
CA VAL A 17 11.89 -21.78 -62.89
C VAL A 17 12.16 -21.62 -61.40
N SER A 18 11.23 -20.98 -60.69
CA SER A 18 11.19 -21.00 -59.21
C SER A 18 10.97 -22.44 -58.76
N GLN A 19 12.06 -23.14 -58.43
CA GLN A 19 11.98 -24.39 -57.68
C GLN A 19 11.49 -24.08 -56.26
N GLU A 20 10.22 -24.39 -55.99
CA GLU A 20 9.72 -24.55 -54.63
C GLU A 20 10.52 -25.69 -53.97
N ARG A 21 11.44 -25.35 -53.06
CA ARG A 21 12.07 -26.35 -52.20
C ARG A 21 11.08 -26.73 -51.10
N PRO A 22 10.81 -28.02 -50.87
CA PRO A 22 10.01 -28.44 -49.73
C PRO A 22 10.79 -28.12 -48.46
N ALA A 23 10.11 -27.47 -47.50
CA ALA A 23 10.66 -27.23 -46.18
C ALA A 23 10.72 -28.57 -45.42
N GLU A 24 11.84 -29.28 -45.54
CA GLU A 24 12.18 -30.39 -44.66
C GLU A 24 12.51 -29.81 -43.27
N ALA A 25 11.58 -30.04 -42.34
CA ALA A 25 11.72 -29.70 -40.94
C ALA A 25 12.66 -30.70 -40.26
N ALA A 26 13.97 -30.44 -40.33
CA ALA A 26 14.97 -31.06 -39.50
C ALA A 26 16.13 -30.06 -39.33
N GLY A 27 16.01 -29.16 -38.36
CA GLY A 27 17.07 -28.20 -38.07
C GLY A 27 16.59 -27.04 -37.19
N GLU A 28 17.27 -26.89 -36.07
CA GLU A 28 17.39 -25.75 -35.16
C GLU A 28 16.93 -24.38 -35.71
N MET A 29 16.17 -23.66 -34.88
CA MET A 29 16.17 -22.19 -34.78
C MET A 29 15.94 -21.40 -36.08
N ASN A 30 14.71 -20.89 -36.26
CA ASN A 30 14.54 -19.45 -36.49
C ASN A 30 13.07 -19.02 -36.47
N CYS A 31 12.85 -17.83 -35.93
CA CYS A 31 11.58 -17.10 -35.96
C CYS A 31 11.14 -16.67 -37.39
N GLY A 32 11.59 -17.37 -38.45
CA GLY A 32 11.37 -16.98 -39.85
C GLY A 32 9.90 -17.05 -40.30
N CYS A 33 9.09 -17.89 -39.64
CA CYS A 33 7.65 -17.98 -39.92
C CYS A 33 6.77 -17.22 -38.92
N HIS A 34 7.30 -16.88 -37.73
CA HIS A 34 6.59 -16.11 -36.68
C HIS A 34 7.44 -14.93 -36.19
N PRO A 35 7.80 -13.98 -37.09
CA PRO A 35 8.69 -12.87 -36.74
C PRO A 35 8.13 -12.04 -35.57
N ASN A 36 6.80 -11.90 -35.51
CA ASN A 36 6.14 -10.99 -34.57
C ASN A 36 6.10 -11.45 -33.10
N LYS A 37 6.86 -12.48 -32.72
CA LYS A 37 6.93 -12.99 -31.35
C LYS A 37 8.04 -12.36 -30.50
N ALA A 38 8.92 -11.58 -31.12
CA ALA A 38 10.05 -10.92 -30.46
C ALA A 38 10.16 -9.41 -30.77
N ASP A 39 9.13 -8.81 -31.37
CA ASP A 39 9.10 -7.42 -31.85
C ASP A 39 8.87 -6.38 -30.76
N LYS A 40 8.31 -6.75 -29.60
CA LYS A 40 8.00 -5.80 -28.53
C LYS A 40 9.23 -5.44 -27.71
N SER A 41 9.12 -4.35 -26.94
CA SER A 41 10.23 -3.76 -26.19
C SER A 41 10.86 -4.71 -25.17
N PHE A 42 10.06 -5.56 -24.53
CA PHE A 42 10.53 -6.52 -23.54
C PHE A 42 10.23 -7.94 -24.01
N THR A 43 11.18 -8.54 -24.74
CA THR A 43 11.12 -9.95 -25.15
C THR A 43 11.76 -10.85 -24.09
N HIS A 44 11.14 -12.00 -23.82
CA HIS A 44 11.69 -12.97 -22.89
C HIS A 44 12.95 -13.63 -23.50
N LYS A 45 14.00 -13.83 -22.71
CA LYS A 45 15.31 -14.28 -23.21
C LYS A 45 15.24 -15.58 -24.04
N PRO A 46 14.59 -16.67 -23.57
CA PRO A 46 14.48 -17.89 -24.38
C PRO A 46 13.82 -17.67 -25.75
N VAL A 47 12.89 -16.71 -25.84
CA VAL A 47 12.20 -16.37 -27.09
C VAL A 47 13.12 -15.57 -28.01
N LYS A 48 13.88 -14.63 -27.45
CA LYS A 48 14.91 -13.87 -28.18
C LYS A 48 16.01 -14.79 -28.74
N ASP A 49 16.35 -15.84 -28.00
CA ASP A 49 17.40 -16.79 -28.36
C ASP A 49 16.89 -17.94 -29.25
N GLY A 50 15.59 -18.01 -29.53
CA GLY A 50 14.99 -19.05 -30.38
C GLY A 50 14.84 -20.42 -29.71
N GLU A 51 14.92 -20.48 -28.38
CA GLU A 51 14.84 -21.69 -27.55
C GLU A 51 13.37 -22.10 -27.28
N CYS A 52 12.57 -22.19 -28.34
CA CYS A 52 11.13 -22.47 -28.23
C CYS A 52 10.84 -23.83 -27.56
N SER A 53 11.70 -24.83 -27.80
CA SER A 53 11.54 -26.19 -27.29
C SER A 53 11.70 -26.31 -25.79
N SER A 54 12.32 -25.33 -25.13
CA SER A 54 12.44 -25.30 -23.66
C SER A 54 11.07 -25.16 -22.98
N CYS A 55 10.12 -24.50 -23.66
CA CYS A 55 8.78 -24.28 -23.13
C CYS A 55 7.69 -25.01 -23.94
N HIS A 56 7.93 -25.28 -25.23
CA HIS A 56 6.95 -25.85 -26.14
C HIS A 56 7.31 -27.24 -26.64
N LYS A 57 6.31 -28.11 -26.71
CA LYS A 57 6.37 -29.38 -27.43
C LYS A 57 5.35 -29.41 -28.57
N PRO A 58 5.65 -30.06 -29.70
CA PRO A 58 4.66 -30.29 -30.74
C PRO A 58 3.47 -31.08 -30.18
N SER A 59 2.28 -30.77 -30.67
CA SER A 59 1.08 -31.60 -30.50
C SER A 59 0.88 -32.51 -31.72
N ASP A 60 -0.14 -33.36 -31.68
CA ASP A 60 -0.56 -34.16 -32.85
C ASP A 60 -1.18 -33.31 -33.98
N GLN A 61 -1.41 -32.01 -33.75
CA GLN A 61 -1.98 -31.10 -34.74
C GLN A 61 -0.92 -30.64 -35.75
N LYS A 62 -1.26 -30.69 -37.05
CA LYS A 62 -0.37 -30.30 -38.13
C LYS A 62 -0.23 -28.76 -38.23
N HIS A 63 0.90 -28.21 -37.81
CA HIS A 63 1.32 -26.83 -38.10
C HIS A 63 1.82 -26.72 -39.55
N PRO A 64 1.47 -25.68 -40.34
CA PRO A 64 0.76 -24.45 -39.98
C PRO A 64 -0.77 -24.48 -40.14
N LYS A 65 -1.36 -25.62 -40.54
CA LYS A 65 -2.81 -25.72 -40.82
C LYS A 65 -3.68 -25.41 -39.59
N VAL A 66 -3.18 -25.69 -38.39
CA VAL A 66 -3.84 -25.36 -37.12
C VAL A 66 -3.09 -24.22 -36.42
N LYS A 67 -3.78 -23.09 -36.20
CA LYS A 67 -3.19 -21.85 -35.64
C LYS A 67 -3.03 -21.86 -34.12
N LYS A 68 -3.90 -22.57 -33.38
CA LYS A 68 -3.86 -22.68 -31.91
C LYS A 68 -3.77 -24.15 -31.50
N GLY A 69 -2.95 -24.45 -30.49
CA GLY A 69 -2.82 -25.79 -29.94
C GLY A 69 -1.86 -26.71 -30.71
N ALA A 70 -1.25 -26.23 -31.80
CA ALA A 70 -0.21 -26.99 -32.53
C ALA A 70 1.06 -27.22 -31.71
N PHE A 71 1.35 -26.32 -30.77
CA PHE A 71 2.39 -26.45 -29.77
C PHE A 71 1.75 -26.30 -28.39
N LEU A 72 2.01 -27.26 -27.52
CA LEU A 72 1.58 -27.26 -26.13
C LEU A 72 2.76 -26.88 -25.24
N LEU A 73 2.48 -26.42 -24.02
CA LEU A 73 3.54 -26.25 -23.04
C LEU A 73 4.07 -27.63 -22.62
N THR A 74 5.37 -27.73 -22.35
CA THR A 74 6.06 -28.99 -22.01
C THR A 74 5.44 -29.64 -20.77
N ASP A 75 5.24 -28.84 -19.73
CA ASP A 75 4.28 -29.06 -18.65
C ASP A 75 2.98 -28.30 -18.91
N ASN A 76 1.87 -28.62 -18.23
CA ASN A 76 0.56 -27.98 -18.40
C ASN A 76 0.50 -26.46 -18.05
N GLY A 77 1.57 -25.70 -18.26
CA GLY A 77 1.65 -24.25 -18.10
C GLY A 77 1.52 -23.76 -16.68
N LYS A 78 1.59 -24.67 -15.70
CA LYS A 78 1.62 -24.33 -14.28
C LYS A 78 3.01 -23.81 -13.89
N ALA A 79 3.15 -23.43 -12.63
CA ALA A 79 4.41 -22.93 -12.07
C ALA A 79 5.63 -23.84 -12.34
N GLY A 80 5.44 -25.16 -12.49
CA GLY A 80 6.51 -26.15 -12.75
C GLY A 80 7.51 -25.71 -13.82
N LEU A 81 7.02 -25.41 -15.03
CA LEU A 81 7.85 -24.97 -16.15
C LEU A 81 8.62 -23.67 -15.84
N CYS A 82 7.94 -22.70 -15.23
CA CYS A 82 8.58 -21.43 -14.88
C CYS A 82 9.71 -21.63 -13.84
N ASN A 83 9.51 -22.57 -12.92
CA ASN A 83 10.40 -22.84 -11.80
C ASN A 83 11.69 -23.59 -12.19
N GLU A 84 11.77 -24.12 -13.41
CA GLU A 84 13.01 -24.71 -13.93
C GLU A 84 14.13 -23.67 -14.09
N CYS A 85 13.75 -22.39 -14.29
CA CYS A 85 14.68 -21.28 -14.45
C CYS A 85 14.46 -20.13 -13.45
N HIS A 86 13.21 -19.91 -12.99
CA HIS A 86 12.89 -18.86 -12.04
C HIS A 86 12.79 -19.41 -10.61
N GLU A 87 13.24 -18.63 -9.64
CA GLU A 87 13.01 -18.97 -8.24
C GLU A 87 11.52 -19.13 -7.95
N ARG A 88 11.21 -20.16 -7.16
CA ARG A 88 9.88 -20.41 -6.61
C ARG A 88 9.32 -19.16 -5.92
N LYS A 89 8.15 -18.70 -6.37
CA LYS A 89 7.44 -17.54 -5.77
C LYS A 89 6.21 -17.93 -4.94
N ASP A 90 6.15 -19.18 -4.50
CA ASP A 90 5.04 -19.83 -3.80
C ASP A 90 5.48 -20.60 -2.53
N ILE A 91 6.62 -20.22 -1.94
CA ILE A 91 7.25 -20.90 -0.81
C ILE A 91 7.05 -20.21 0.54
N LYS A 92 6.59 -18.96 0.54
CA LYS A 92 6.30 -18.20 1.77
C LYS A 92 4.92 -18.52 2.31
N LYS A 93 4.66 -18.14 3.56
CA LYS A 93 3.43 -18.47 4.29
C LYS A 93 2.14 -18.01 3.59
N TYR A 94 2.13 -16.81 3.01
CA TYR A 94 1.00 -16.26 2.29
C TYR A 94 1.37 -16.07 0.82
N VAL A 95 0.71 -16.82 -0.04
CA VAL A 95 0.92 -16.77 -1.49
C VAL A 95 -0.32 -16.16 -2.14
N HIS A 96 -0.10 -15.28 -3.12
CA HIS A 96 -1.17 -14.69 -3.90
C HIS A 96 -1.87 -15.75 -4.74
N GLY A 97 -3.21 -15.72 -4.81
CA GLY A 97 -4.03 -16.77 -5.42
C GLY A 97 -3.57 -17.26 -6.80
N PRO A 98 -3.35 -16.36 -7.80
CA PRO A 98 -2.86 -16.76 -9.12
C PRO A 98 -1.50 -17.48 -9.06
N VAL A 99 -0.61 -17.05 -8.17
CA VAL A 99 0.70 -17.70 -7.99
C VAL A 99 0.56 -19.06 -7.32
N ALA A 100 -0.31 -19.20 -6.32
CA ALA A 100 -0.58 -20.47 -5.66
C ALA A 100 -1.19 -21.52 -6.61
N SER A 101 -2.01 -21.09 -7.57
CA SER A 101 -2.56 -21.95 -8.62
C SER A 101 -1.55 -22.27 -9.73
N GLY A 102 -0.43 -21.54 -9.79
CA GLY A 102 0.58 -21.62 -10.84
C GLY A 102 0.21 -20.90 -12.13
N ASP A 103 -0.76 -19.98 -12.08
CA ASP A 103 -1.26 -19.21 -13.22
C ASP A 103 -0.40 -17.97 -13.46
N CYS A 104 0.92 -18.16 -13.62
CA CYS A 104 1.88 -17.08 -13.86
C CYS A 104 1.48 -16.23 -15.09
N LEU A 105 0.86 -16.90 -16.08
CA LEU A 105 0.43 -16.31 -17.33
C LEU A 105 -0.81 -15.42 -17.19
N ASP A 106 -1.46 -15.35 -16.03
CA ASP A 106 -2.56 -14.40 -15.81
C ASP A 106 -2.04 -12.96 -15.79
N CYS A 107 -0.83 -12.76 -15.25
CA CYS A 107 -0.17 -11.46 -15.15
C CYS A 107 0.94 -11.26 -16.19
N HIS A 108 1.64 -12.32 -16.59
CA HIS A 108 2.80 -12.26 -17.50
C HIS A 108 2.47 -12.77 -18.91
N ASP A 109 2.97 -12.09 -19.94
CA ASP A 109 3.04 -12.57 -21.33
C ASP A 109 4.48 -13.01 -21.67
N VAL A 110 4.78 -14.27 -21.39
CA VAL A 110 6.14 -14.84 -21.44
C VAL A 110 6.79 -14.86 -22.83
N HIS A 111 6.09 -14.44 -23.89
CA HIS A 111 6.75 -14.20 -25.16
C HIS A 111 7.45 -12.85 -25.15
N GLN A 112 6.64 -11.81 -24.95
CA GLN A 112 7.05 -10.43 -25.08
C GLN A 112 5.97 -9.49 -24.54
N GLY A 113 6.34 -8.26 -24.20
CA GLY A 113 5.40 -7.23 -23.77
C GLY A 113 5.97 -5.83 -23.93
N ASP A 114 5.08 -4.85 -23.85
CA ASP A 114 5.46 -3.43 -23.84
C ASP A 114 5.84 -2.97 -22.42
N ASN A 115 5.53 -3.80 -21.42
CA ASN A 115 5.83 -3.55 -20.02
C ASN A 115 7.02 -4.40 -19.55
N LYS A 116 7.83 -3.81 -18.65
CA LYS A 116 8.93 -4.52 -17.99
C LYS A 116 8.42 -5.79 -17.31
N PHE A 117 9.24 -6.84 -17.30
CA PHE A 117 8.88 -8.17 -16.79
C PHE A 117 7.72 -8.82 -17.55
N GLN A 118 7.47 -8.38 -18.78
CA GLN A 118 6.45 -8.95 -19.65
C GLN A 118 5.05 -8.89 -19.02
N LEU A 119 4.76 -7.85 -18.24
CA LEU A 119 3.44 -7.71 -17.64
C LEU A 119 2.40 -7.38 -18.72
N LYS A 120 1.21 -7.98 -18.62
CA LYS A 120 0.10 -7.67 -19.55
C LYS A 120 -0.34 -6.22 -19.48
N GLU A 121 -0.21 -5.60 -18.31
CA GLU A 121 -0.58 -4.22 -18.05
C GLU A 121 0.46 -3.53 -17.16
N SER A 122 0.49 -2.20 -17.21
CA SER A 122 1.45 -1.41 -16.43
C SER A 122 0.90 -1.01 -15.05
N GLY A 123 1.76 -1.08 -14.03
CA GLY A 123 1.48 -0.58 -12.68
C GLY A 123 0.16 -1.10 -12.10
N VAL A 124 -0.67 -0.18 -11.59
CA VAL A 124 -1.93 -0.52 -10.93
C VAL A 124 -2.99 -1.10 -11.87
N ALA A 125 -2.91 -0.82 -13.18
CA ALA A 125 -3.88 -1.33 -14.14
C ALA A 125 -3.91 -2.86 -14.15
N LEU A 126 -2.75 -3.50 -13.98
CA LEU A 126 -2.62 -4.95 -13.84
C LEU A 126 -3.42 -5.49 -12.65
N CYS A 127 -3.32 -4.82 -11.49
CA CYS A 127 -4.07 -5.22 -10.30
C CYS A 127 -5.57 -5.11 -10.54
N TYR A 128 -6.01 -4.07 -11.24
CA TYR A 128 -7.42 -3.80 -11.51
C TYR A 128 -8.06 -4.66 -12.58
N MET A 129 -7.29 -5.53 -13.26
CA MET A 129 -7.86 -6.58 -14.10
C MET A 129 -8.75 -7.53 -13.28
N CYS A 130 -8.43 -7.72 -11.99
CA CYS A 130 -9.18 -8.59 -11.09
C CYS A 130 -9.65 -7.87 -9.81
N HIS A 131 -8.86 -6.96 -9.25
CA HIS A 131 -9.23 -6.24 -8.03
C HIS A 131 -10.11 -5.04 -8.34
N ASP A 132 -11.32 -5.05 -7.77
CA ASP A 132 -12.28 -3.99 -7.97
C ASP A 132 -11.80 -2.65 -7.37
N LYS A 133 -11.43 -1.71 -8.26
CA LYS A 133 -11.04 -0.34 -7.91
C LYS A 133 -12.12 0.41 -7.14
N THR A 134 -13.40 0.13 -7.36
CA THR A 134 -14.51 0.84 -6.70
C THR A 134 -14.50 0.62 -5.19
N LYS A 135 -13.99 -0.53 -4.72
CA LYS A 135 -13.84 -0.84 -3.29
C LYS A 135 -12.76 0.01 -2.60
N LEU A 136 -11.87 0.63 -3.38
CA LEU A 136 -10.82 1.53 -2.90
C LEU A 136 -11.22 3.01 -3.01
N GLY A 137 -12.33 3.32 -3.69
CA GLY A 137 -12.85 4.68 -3.81
C GLY A 137 -13.33 5.21 -2.46
N ARG A 138 -12.54 6.09 -1.84
CA ARG A 138 -12.82 6.67 -0.52
C ARG A 138 -12.63 8.18 -0.60
N LYS A 139 -13.38 8.93 0.24
CA LYS A 139 -13.30 10.40 0.28
C LYS A 139 -11.89 10.89 0.58
N PHE A 140 -11.19 10.18 1.46
CA PHE A 140 -9.80 10.42 1.81
C PHE A 140 -9.00 9.14 1.53
N PRO A 141 -8.47 8.98 0.31
CA PRO A 141 -7.60 7.86 -0.01
C PRO A 141 -6.23 8.05 0.65
N HIS A 142 -5.57 6.95 0.99
CA HIS A 142 -4.16 7.02 1.36
C HIS A 142 -3.33 7.40 0.11
N PRO A 143 -2.39 8.37 0.15
CA PRO A 143 -1.72 8.86 -1.05
C PRO A 143 -1.07 7.78 -1.93
N PRO A 144 -0.37 6.77 -1.40
CA PRO A 144 0.15 5.67 -2.22
C PRO A 144 -0.93 4.93 -3.02
N ILE A 145 -2.15 4.81 -2.48
CA ILE A 145 -3.27 4.18 -3.19
C ILE A 145 -3.81 5.10 -4.29
N ALA A 146 -3.95 6.40 -4.02
CA ALA A 146 -4.35 7.37 -5.03
C ALA A 146 -3.35 7.43 -6.19
N GLU A 147 -2.08 7.22 -5.91
CA GLU A 147 -0.98 7.16 -6.88
C GLU A 147 -0.78 5.78 -7.53
N GLY A 148 -1.58 4.77 -7.16
CA GLY A 148 -1.49 3.41 -7.72
C GLY A 148 -0.26 2.62 -7.29
N LYS A 149 0.40 3.01 -6.20
CA LYS A 149 1.63 2.39 -5.67
C LYS A 149 1.34 1.21 -4.74
N CYS A 150 0.54 0.25 -5.22
CA CYS A 150 0.18 -0.95 -4.45
C CYS A 150 1.41 -1.74 -3.97
N LEU A 151 2.46 -1.73 -4.80
CA LEU A 151 3.70 -2.44 -4.56
C LEU A 151 4.56 -1.80 -3.47
N ASP A 152 4.24 -0.59 -2.98
CA ASP A 152 4.96 -0.02 -1.83
C ASP A 152 4.67 -0.81 -0.56
N CYS A 153 3.48 -1.43 -0.48
CA CYS A 153 3.06 -2.20 0.68
C CYS A 153 2.94 -3.70 0.42
N HIS A 154 2.54 -4.11 -0.79
CA HIS A 154 2.29 -5.51 -1.14
C HIS A 154 3.41 -6.11 -1.99
N ASP A 155 3.72 -7.37 -1.76
CA ASP A 155 4.42 -8.23 -2.70
C ASP A 155 3.37 -8.94 -3.58
N PRO A 156 3.41 -8.82 -4.92
CA PRO A 156 2.37 -9.34 -5.79
C PRO A 156 2.39 -10.87 -5.91
N HIS A 157 3.43 -11.52 -5.39
CA HIS A 157 3.56 -12.98 -5.41
C HIS A 157 3.34 -13.60 -4.04
N GLN A 158 4.11 -13.19 -3.03
CA GLN A 158 4.12 -13.88 -1.74
C GLN A 158 4.77 -13.08 -0.60
N SER A 159 4.37 -13.36 0.63
CA SER A 159 5.00 -12.84 1.84
C SER A 159 4.82 -13.78 3.04
N ASP A 160 5.67 -13.63 4.04
CA ASP A 160 5.47 -14.26 5.35
C ASP A 160 4.44 -13.49 6.20
N ASN A 161 4.11 -12.26 5.79
CA ASN A 161 3.13 -11.41 6.45
C ASN A 161 1.75 -11.53 5.79
N LYS A 162 0.70 -11.45 6.61
CA LYS A 162 -0.68 -11.58 6.17
C LYS A 162 -1.00 -10.52 5.10
N TYR A 163 -1.89 -10.85 4.16
CA TYR A 163 -2.24 -9.97 3.04
C TYR A 163 -1.06 -9.63 2.12
N ILE A 164 -0.09 -10.54 2.00
CA ILE A 164 1.09 -10.41 1.14
C ILE A 164 1.85 -9.08 1.38
N LEU A 165 1.88 -8.62 2.64
CA LEU A 165 2.52 -7.35 3.01
C LEU A 165 4.03 -7.47 3.10
N LYS A 166 4.77 -6.42 2.73
CA LYS A 166 6.24 -6.42 2.77
C LYS A 166 6.83 -6.47 4.18
N ALA A 167 6.07 -6.02 5.18
CA ALA A 167 6.41 -6.07 6.60
C ALA A 167 5.13 -6.23 7.42
N ASP A 168 5.25 -6.62 8.69
CA ASP A 168 4.12 -6.79 9.60
C ASP A 168 3.87 -5.55 10.47
N GLY A 169 2.62 -5.36 10.90
CA GLY A 169 2.22 -4.35 11.87
C GLY A 169 2.81 -2.95 11.62
N SER A 170 3.44 -2.38 12.64
CA SER A 170 4.06 -1.06 12.59
C SER A 170 5.27 -0.98 11.67
N ASP A 171 5.98 -2.08 11.44
CA ASP A 171 7.22 -2.08 10.65
C ASP A 171 6.93 -1.68 9.20
N LEU A 172 5.76 -2.07 8.67
CA LEU A 172 5.31 -1.61 7.36
C LEU A 172 5.07 -0.10 7.33
N CYS A 173 4.44 0.44 8.37
CA CYS A 173 4.07 1.85 8.42
C CYS A 173 5.31 2.75 8.54
N ILE A 174 6.28 2.37 9.38
CA ILE A 174 7.49 3.15 9.62
C ILE A 174 8.52 3.08 8.49
N MET A 175 8.25 2.32 7.42
CA MET A 175 9.00 2.44 6.17
C MET A 175 8.89 3.85 5.58
N CYS A 176 7.78 4.55 5.85
CA CYS A 176 7.54 5.91 5.37
C CYS A 176 7.13 6.89 6.49
N HIS A 177 6.40 6.43 7.51
CA HIS A 177 5.93 7.28 8.60
C HIS A 177 6.98 7.46 9.70
N ASP A 178 7.03 8.66 10.28
CA ASP A 178 8.02 9.01 11.30
C ASP A 178 7.92 8.14 12.55
N LYS A 179 9.04 7.49 12.91
CA LYS A 179 9.20 6.66 14.11
C LYS A 179 8.93 7.43 15.41
N SER A 180 9.03 8.76 15.40
CA SER A 180 8.71 9.60 16.57
C SER A 180 7.27 9.44 17.05
N MET A 181 6.33 9.07 16.16
CA MET A 181 4.93 8.79 16.53
C MET A 181 4.77 7.52 17.37
N PHE A 182 5.81 6.69 17.45
CA PHE A 182 5.77 5.37 18.09
C PHE A 182 6.69 5.30 19.32
N THR A 183 7.34 6.41 19.67
CA THR A 183 8.34 6.45 20.74
C THR A 183 8.03 7.57 21.71
N GLY A 184 8.27 7.32 23.00
CA GLY A 184 7.99 8.30 24.04
C GLY A 184 7.88 7.68 25.41
N LYS A 185 7.66 8.52 26.42
CA LYS A 185 7.40 8.09 27.79
C LYS A 185 6.05 7.41 27.94
N SER A 186 5.08 7.80 27.11
CA SER A 186 3.75 7.24 27.06
C SER A 186 3.45 6.92 25.61
N ILE A 187 3.17 5.65 25.31
CA ILE A 187 2.75 5.20 23.98
C ILE A 187 1.33 4.63 24.14
N HIS A 188 0.45 4.95 23.20
CA HIS A 188 -0.94 4.52 23.26
C HIS A 188 -1.02 3.01 22.99
N GLY A 189 -1.88 2.28 23.71
CA GLY A 189 -1.94 0.81 23.69
C GLY A 189 -1.87 0.18 22.29
N PRO A 190 -2.81 0.50 21.38
CA PRO A 190 -2.80 -0.05 20.02
C PRO A 190 -1.55 0.33 19.20
N VAL A 191 -0.93 1.49 19.50
CA VAL A 191 0.30 1.91 18.82
C VAL A 191 1.50 1.14 19.37
N ALA A 192 1.55 0.92 20.69
CA ALA A 192 2.61 0.15 21.35
C ALA A 192 2.65 -1.31 20.89
N THR A 193 1.50 -1.87 20.47
CA THR A 193 1.38 -3.23 19.93
C THR A 193 1.47 -3.29 18.40
N GLY A 194 1.69 -2.17 17.71
CA GLY A 194 1.77 -2.11 16.25
C GLY A 194 0.44 -2.29 15.51
N GLU A 195 -0.68 -2.18 16.22
CA GLU A 195 -2.04 -2.30 15.68
C GLU A 195 -2.53 -0.96 15.11
N CYS A 196 -1.80 -0.39 14.16
CA CYS A 196 -2.17 0.89 13.52
C CYS A 196 -3.57 0.85 12.90
N SER A 197 -3.95 -0.35 12.39
CA SER A 197 -5.25 -0.63 11.81
C SER A 197 -6.38 -0.67 12.84
N ALA A 198 -6.10 -0.55 14.15
CA ALA A 198 -7.15 -0.39 15.17
C ALA A 198 -7.92 0.92 14.94
N CYS A 199 -7.21 1.99 14.58
CA CYS A 199 -7.77 3.33 14.35
C CYS A 199 -7.80 3.73 12.88
N HIS A 200 -6.83 3.28 12.07
CA HIS A 200 -6.70 3.66 10.66
C HIS A 200 -7.23 2.59 9.70
N VAL A 201 -7.63 3.01 8.50
CA VAL A 201 -7.86 2.13 7.34
C VAL A 201 -6.88 2.51 6.24
N THR A 202 -5.93 1.62 6.00
CA THR A 202 -4.71 1.84 5.20
C THR A 202 -4.96 2.22 3.74
N HIS A 203 -6.09 1.86 3.16
CA HIS A 203 -6.40 2.21 1.77
C HIS A 203 -7.15 3.53 1.61
N GLY A 204 -7.89 3.96 2.64
CA GLY A 204 -8.75 5.14 2.56
C GLY A 204 -10.00 5.01 3.42
N THR A 205 -10.54 6.15 3.87
CA THR A 205 -11.83 6.22 4.57
C THR A 205 -12.66 7.43 4.15
N GLN A 206 -13.85 7.52 4.72
CA GLN A 206 -14.69 8.72 4.63
C GLN A 206 -14.27 9.83 5.61
N TYR A 207 -13.33 9.53 6.52
CA TYR A 207 -12.86 10.44 7.55
C TYR A 207 -11.43 10.91 7.25
N PRO A 208 -11.07 12.15 7.62
CA PRO A 208 -9.70 12.64 7.48
C PRO A 208 -8.68 11.73 8.18
N HIS A 209 -7.42 11.83 7.76
CA HIS A 209 -6.30 11.05 8.33
C HIS A 209 -6.52 9.53 8.37
N LEU A 210 -7.34 9.01 7.45
CA LEU A 210 -7.64 7.58 7.31
C LEU A 210 -8.30 6.96 8.54
N LEU A 211 -8.97 7.75 9.38
CA LEU A 211 -9.58 7.26 10.62
C LEU A 211 -10.79 6.37 10.33
N LYS A 212 -11.04 5.35 11.16
CA LYS A 212 -12.20 4.46 11.07
C LYS A 212 -13.52 5.11 11.45
N HIS A 213 -13.46 6.11 12.33
CA HIS A 213 -14.61 6.79 12.92
C HIS A 213 -14.37 8.29 12.94
N SER A 214 -15.44 9.05 13.20
CA SER A 214 -15.35 10.50 13.30
C SER A 214 -14.39 10.93 14.40
N PHE A 215 -13.60 11.97 14.10
CA PHE A 215 -12.82 12.73 15.05
C PHE A 215 -12.66 14.17 14.54
N PRO A 216 -12.87 15.21 15.36
CA PRO A 216 -12.85 16.59 14.89
C PRO A 216 -11.42 17.06 14.57
N GLU A 217 -11.27 17.71 13.41
CA GLU A 217 -10.00 18.31 12.99
C GLU A 217 -9.73 19.65 13.67
N ASP A 218 -10.79 20.36 14.02
CA ASP A 218 -10.69 21.70 14.58
C ASP A 218 -10.12 21.72 16.00
N PHE A 219 -9.47 22.83 16.31
CA PHE A 219 -8.95 23.12 17.64
C PHE A 219 -10.08 23.26 18.65
N TYR A 220 -11.03 24.15 18.33
CA TYR A 220 -12.24 24.36 19.08
C TYR A 220 -13.38 23.61 18.39
N THR A 221 -14.07 22.79 19.17
CA THR A 221 -15.25 22.04 18.73
C THR A 221 -16.22 21.97 19.90
N PRO A 222 -17.53 22.20 19.66
CA PRO A 222 -18.54 21.87 20.65
C PRO A 222 -18.38 20.40 21.07
N PHE A 223 -18.63 20.09 22.33
CA PHE A 223 -18.58 18.70 22.77
C PHE A 223 -19.78 17.93 22.24
N ASN A 224 -19.51 16.94 21.40
CA ASN A 224 -20.50 15.99 20.94
C ASN A 224 -19.88 14.59 20.86
N LYS A 225 -20.48 13.63 21.57
CA LYS A 225 -19.99 12.25 21.63
C LYS A 225 -19.85 11.60 20.24
N SER A 226 -20.74 11.92 19.30
CA SER A 226 -20.65 11.37 17.94
C SER A 226 -19.47 11.93 17.16
N GLN A 227 -19.05 13.18 17.42
CA GLN A 227 -17.88 13.76 16.76
C GLN A 227 -16.58 13.08 17.21
N PHE A 228 -16.51 12.61 18.45
CA PHE A 228 -15.37 11.90 19.03
C PHE A 228 -15.53 10.37 19.04
N GLU A 229 -16.36 9.83 18.16
CA GLU A 229 -16.67 8.40 18.11
C GLU A 229 -15.41 7.53 18.10
N LEU A 230 -14.35 7.94 17.38
CA LEU A 230 -13.07 7.22 17.35
C LEU A 230 -12.53 6.90 18.75
N CYS A 231 -12.55 7.88 19.64
CA CYS A 231 -12.04 7.72 21.00
C CYS A 231 -13.02 6.91 21.85
N PHE A 232 -14.31 7.20 21.70
CA PHE A 232 -15.35 6.63 22.56
C PHE A 232 -15.77 5.20 22.21
N LYS A 233 -15.22 4.61 21.13
CA LYS A 233 -15.28 3.16 20.93
C LYS A 233 -14.57 2.36 22.02
N CYS A 234 -13.54 2.94 22.65
CA CYS A 234 -12.74 2.26 23.67
C CYS A 234 -12.71 3.03 25.01
N HIS A 235 -12.82 4.36 24.98
CA HIS A 235 -12.81 5.19 26.18
C HIS A 235 -14.22 5.59 26.59
N SER A 236 -14.53 5.58 27.88
CA SER A 236 -15.84 6.07 28.35
C SER A 236 -15.97 7.59 28.12
N ALA A 237 -17.09 8.01 27.55
CA ALA A 237 -17.43 9.42 27.41
C ALA A 237 -17.55 10.15 28.77
N SER A 238 -17.81 9.42 29.86
CA SER A 238 -17.84 9.97 31.23
C SER A 238 -16.55 10.68 31.64
N ILE A 239 -15.43 10.39 30.97
CA ILE A 239 -14.18 11.11 31.18
C ILE A 239 -14.33 12.62 30.97
N ALA A 240 -15.20 13.05 30.05
CA ALA A 240 -15.44 14.46 29.72
C ALA A 240 -16.89 14.90 29.92
N ASP A 241 -17.84 13.96 29.97
CA ASP A 241 -19.27 14.25 30.11
C ASP A 241 -19.68 14.54 31.56
N ASP A 242 -19.06 13.86 32.53
CA ASP A 242 -19.39 14.04 33.94
C ASP A 242 -18.75 15.32 34.48
N GLN A 243 -19.57 16.29 34.91
CA GLN A 243 -19.05 17.50 35.56
C GLN A 243 -18.36 17.22 36.90
N ARG A 244 -18.83 16.19 37.63
CA ARG A 244 -18.22 15.72 38.87
C ARG A 244 -18.04 14.21 38.83
N THR A 245 -16.85 13.73 39.19
CA THR A 245 -16.56 12.29 39.23
C THR A 245 -15.49 11.95 40.27
N GLY A 246 -15.59 10.75 40.85
CA GLY A 246 -14.56 10.18 41.71
C GLY A 246 -13.72 9.12 41.01
N ALA A 247 -14.28 8.47 39.97
CA ALA A 247 -13.78 7.24 39.38
C ALA A 247 -13.40 7.37 37.89
N ALA A 248 -14.07 8.24 37.11
CA ALA A 248 -13.87 8.28 35.66
C ALA A 248 -12.49 8.85 35.25
N THR A 249 -11.88 9.69 36.09
CA THR A 249 -10.57 10.28 35.81
C THR A 249 -9.83 10.75 37.05
N GLY A 250 -8.50 10.74 36.97
CA GLY A 250 -7.61 11.38 37.93
C GLY A 250 -7.33 12.87 37.67
N PHE A 251 -7.79 13.42 36.53
CA PHE A 251 -7.66 14.84 36.22
C PHE A 251 -8.87 15.61 36.74
N ARG A 252 -8.92 15.78 38.06
CA ARG A 252 -10.03 16.42 38.78
C ARG A 252 -9.53 17.19 40.00
N ASN A 253 -10.14 18.34 40.30
CA ASN A 253 -9.84 19.13 41.49
C ASN A 253 -10.95 18.90 42.52
N GLY A 254 -10.65 18.21 43.62
CA GLY A 254 -11.67 17.50 44.39
C GLY A 254 -12.46 16.57 43.47
N MET A 255 -13.78 16.69 43.51
CA MET A 255 -14.68 15.94 42.62
C MET A 255 -14.90 16.62 41.27
N PHE A 256 -14.47 17.87 41.07
CA PHE A 256 -14.74 18.60 39.83
C PHE A 256 -13.84 18.12 38.69
N ASN A 257 -14.46 17.63 37.61
CA ASN A 257 -13.75 17.04 36.48
C ASN A 257 -13.13 18.13 35.61
N LEU A 258 -11.80 18.11 35.46
CA LEU A 258 -11.10 19.11 34.67
C LEU A 258 -11.16 18.82 33.17
N HIS A 259 -11.47 17.59 32.74
CA HIS A 259 -11.78 17.34 31.32
C HIS A 259 -13.09 18.03 30.93
N PHE A 260 -14.14 17.91 31.76
CA PHE A 260 -15.41 18.60 31.53
C PHE A 260 -15.22 20.10 31.35
N LEU A 261 -14.38 20.73 32.19
CA LEU A 261 -14.07 22.15 32.10
C LEU A 261 -13.49 22.58 30.73
N HIS A 262 -12.65 21.75 30.11
CA HIS A 262 -11.91 22.12 28.90
C HIS A 262 -12.56 21.61 27.61
N VAL A 263 -13.21 20.45 27.68
CA VAL A 263 -13.76 19.74 26.54
C VAL A 263 -15.26 20.02 26.42
N ASN A 264 -16.01 19.89 27.51
CA ASN A 264 -17.48 20.01 27.52
C ASN A 264 -17.93 21.48 27.60
N LYS A 265 -17.79 22.18 26.46
CA LYS A 265 -18.22 23.57 26.26
C LYS A 265 -18.95 23.69 24.93
N ALA A 266 -19.94 24.57 24.88
CA ALA A 266 -20.77 24.77 23.69
C ALA A 266 -20.02 25.49 22.56
N ASP A 267 -19.11 26.41 22.88
CA ASP A 267 -18.46 27.32 21.91
C ASP A 267 -16.93 27.13 21.84
N LYS A 268 -16.28 26.88 22.98
CA LYS A 268 -14.82 26.77 23.11
C LYS A 268 -14.37 25.44 23.72
N GLY A 269 -15.08 24.37 23.40
CA GLY A 269 -14.66 23.02 23.75
C GLY A 269 -13.38 22.68 23.00
N ARG A 270 -12.40 22.09 23.67
CA ARG A 270 -11.13 21.72 23.04
C ARG A 270 -11.21 20.26 22.60
N SER A 271 -10.78 19.99 21.37
CA SER A 271 -10.60 18.61 20.91
C SER A 271 -9.58 17.88 21.80
N CYS A 272 -9.74 16.57 21.99
CA CYS A 272 -8.82 15.74 22.76
C CYS A 272 -7.36 15.91 22.29
N LYS A 273 -7.14 16.08 20.98
CA LYS A 273 -5.80 16.21 20.38
C LYS A 273 -5.06 17.51 20.71
N VAL A 274 -5.77 18.48 21.30
CA VAL A 274 -5.17 19.74 21.75
C VAL A 274 -4.20 19.50 22.89
N CYS A 275 -4.55 18.57 23.78
CA CYS A 275 -3.78 18.24 24.97
C CYS A 275 -3.15 16.84 24.91
N HIS A 276 -3.71 15.92 24.12
CA HIS A 276 -3.23 14.55 24.01
C HIS A 276 -2.68 14.24 22.62
N ASP A 277 -1.56 13.52 22.57
CA ASP A 277 -1.10 12.89 21.34
C ASP A 277 -1.71 11.48 21.28
N PRO A 278 -2.56 11.16 20.29
CA PRO A 278 -3.22 9.87 20.22
C PRO A 278 -2.27 8.71 19.89
N HIS A 279 -1.02 8.98 19.53
CA HIS A 279 -0.01 7.96 19.27
C HIS A 279 0.97 7.83 20.44
N ALA A 280 1.78 8.85 20.67
CA ALA A 280 2.83 8.82 21.69
C ALA A 280 3.20 10.22 22.19
N SER A 281 3.62 10.30 23.44
CA SER A 281 4.10 11.54 24.04
C SER A 281 5.31 11.32 24.95
N SER A 282 6.12 12.37 25.07
CA SER A 282 7.19 12.47 26.06
C SER A 282 6.69 12.65 27.50
N GLN A 283 5.39 12.91 27.70
CA GLN A 283 4.79 13.09 29.03
C GLN A 283 3.83 11.94 29.38
N PRO A 284 3.54 11.72 30.69
CA PRO A 284 2.58 10.71 31.11
C PRO A 284 1.18 10.94 30.51
N LYS A 285 0.40 9.85 30.40
CA LYS A 285 -1.02 9.90 29.97
C LYS A 285 -1.20 10.56 28.61
N LEU A 286 -0.23 10.35 27.71
CA LEU A 286 -0.24 10.86 26.34
C LEU A 286 -0.33 12.39 26.22
N ILE A 287 -0.05 13.16 27.28
CA ILE A 287 -0.19 14.61 27.23
C ILE A 287 0.86 15.20 26.30
N SER A 288 0.46 15.83 25.20
CA SER A 288 1.37 16.39 24.19
C SER A 288 2.36 17.37 24.82
N SER A 289 3.59 17.46 24.33
CA SER A 289 4.59 18.45 24.79
C SER A 289 4.28 19.88 24.34
N LYS A 290 3.39 20.00 23.35
CA LYS A 290 2.95 21.27 22.77
C LYS A 290 1.52 21.11 22.24
N VAL A 291 0.80 22.22 22.26
CA VAL A 291 -0.52 22.35 21.67
C VAL A 291 -0.45 22.12 20.16
N SER A 292 -1.34 21.28 19.65
CA SER A 292 -1.51 21.05 18.20
C SER A 292 -2.70 21.85 17.67
N GLY A 293 -2.63 22.32 16.42
CA GLY A 293 -3.79 22.91 15.72
C GLY A 293 -4.10 24.38 16.03
N PHE A 294 -3.23 25.13 16.74
CA PHE A 294 -3.43 26.56 17.00
C PHE A 294 -2.58 27.45 16.07
N GLY A 295 -3.01 27.58 14.81
CA GLY A 295 -2.29 28.32 13.78
C GLY A 295 -0.82 27.86 13.66
N ARG A 296 0.13 28.81 13.63
CA ARG A 296 1.57 28.52 13.59
C ARG A 296 2.22 28.43 14.97
N TRP A 297 1.46 28.66 16.04
CA TRP A 297 2.01 28.78 17.39
C TRP A 297 2.22 27.41 18.02
N ARG A 298 3.44 27.17 18.52
CA ARG A 298 3.81 25.95 19.24
C ARG A 298 3.83 26.22 20.74
N ILE A 299 2.64 26.34 21.32
CA ILE A 299 2.49 26.62 22.75
C ILE A 299 2.91 25.37 23.55
N PRO A 300 3.92 25.44 24.43
CA PRO A 300 4.35 24.29 25.20
C PRO A 300 3.27 23.88 26.23
N ILE A 301 3.19 22.58 26.48
CA ILE A 301 2.41 22.02 27.58
C ILE A 301 3.38 21.25 28.47
N ARG A 302 3.41 21.58 29.76
CA ARG A 302 4.17 20.83 30.77
C ARG A 302 3.21 20.36 31.85
N TYR A 303 3.12 19.05 31.99
CA TYR A 303 2.30 18.40 33.00
C TYR A 303 3.19 17.69 34.01
N THR A 304 3.06 18.11 35.27
CA THR A 304 3.74 17.50 36.41
C THR A 304 2.69 16.79 37.26
N LYS A 305 2.77 15.47 37.33
CA LYS A 305 1.89 14.65 38.17
C LYS A 305 2.48 14.52 39.57
N ASN A 306 1.63 14.53 40.60
CA ASN A 306 1.96 14.06 41.95
C ASN A 306 0.92 13.01 42.41
N ASP A 307 1.09 12.47 43.62
CA ASP A 307 0.30 11.32 44.09
C ASP A 307 -1.19 11.60 44.17
N VAL A 308 -1.59 12.82 44.54
CA VAL A 308 -3.00 13.21 44.76
C VAL A 308 -3.52 14.20 43.73
N GLY A 309 -2.71 14.60 42.75
CA GLY A 309 -3.01 15.74 41.90
C GLY A 309 -1.99 15.98 40.79
N GLY A 310 -1.78 17.25 40.46
CA GLY A 310 -0.77 17.67 39.50
C GLY A 310 -0.85 19.17 39.18
N THR A 311 0.11 19.62 38.38
CA THR A 311 0.21 20.99 37.88
C THR A 311 0.31 20.96 36.36
N CYS A 312 -0.40 21.87 35.71
CA CYS A 312 -0.37 22.04 34.28
C CYS A 312 0.08 23.47 33.95
N VAL A 313 1.15 23.57 33.17
CA VAL A 313 1.66 24.81 32.60
C VAL A 313 1.37 24.76 31.10
N VAL A 314 0.55 25.70 30.64
CA VAL A 314 0.18 25.86 29.24
C VAL A 314 0.20 27.35 28.90
N GLY A 315 0.39 27.72 27.63
CA GLY A 315 0.29 29.13 27.23
C GLY A 315 -1.13 29.69 27.19
N CYS A 316 -2.16 28.87 27.48
CA CYS A 316 -3.56 29.28 27.46
C CYS A 316 -4.02 29.95 28.77
N HIS A 317 -3.39 29.62 29.90
CA HIS A 317 -3.68 30.20 31.22
C HIS A 317 -2.42 30.13 32.10
N LYS A 318 -2.34 30.97 33.14
CA LYS A 318 -1.26 30.86 34.15
C LYS A 318 -1.19 29.43 34.70
N PRO A 319 -0.03 28.93 35.16
CA PRO A 319 0.09 27.62 35.77
C PRO A 319 -1.03 27.34 36.77
N LYS A 320 -1.73 26.21 36.61
CA LYS A 320 -2.79 25.78 37.53
C LYS A 320 -2.48 24.42 38.11
N SER A 321 -2.80 24.28 39.39
CA SER A 321 -2.66 23.03 40.13
C SER A 321 -4.01 22.48 40.53
N TYR A 322 -4.07 21.18 40.75
CA TYR A 322 -5.24 20.52 41.27
C TYR A 322 -4.84 19.43 42.26
N ASN A 323 -5.73 19.14 43.19
CA ASN A 323 -5.59 18.05 44.16
C ASN A 323 -6.96 17.39 44.35
N ARG A 324 -6.99 16.07 44.32
CA ARG A 324 -8.19 15.23 44.35
C ARG A 324 -8.80 15.08 45.74
N ILE A 325 -8.00 15.32 46.79
CA ILE A 325 -8.40 15.23 48.19
C ILE A 325 -8.72 16.64 48.70
N ASP A 326 -7.74 17.54 48.68
CA ASP A 326 -7.86 18.93 49.15
C ASP A 326 -7.89 19.90 47.96
N PRO A 327 -9.08 20.32 47.47
CA PRO A 327 -9.18 21.04 46.21
C PRO A 327 -8.45 22.38 46.24
N VAL A 328 -7.69 22.67 45.18
CA VAL A 328 -6.90 23.89 45.06
C VAL A 328 -7.76 25.05 44.54
N VAL A 329 -7.74 26.18 45.23
CA VAL A 329 -8.25 27.45 44.69
C VAL A 329 -7.16 28.07 43.83
N ASN A 330 -7.39 28.11 42.52
CA ASN A 330 -6.46 28.72 41.59
C ASN A 330 -6.79 30.21 41.42
N PRO A 331 -5.79 31.09 41.32
CA PRO A 331 -5.99 32.52 41.15
C PRO A 331 -6.55 32.91 39.77
#